data_AF-A0AAV8UKS7-F1
#
_entry.id   AF-A0AAV8UKS7-F1
#
_cell.length_a   1.000
_cell.length_b   1.000
_cell.length_c   1.000
_cell.angle_alpha   90.00
_cell.angle_beta   90.00
_cell.angle_gamma   90.00
#
_symmetry.space_group_name_H-M   'P 1'
#
loop_
_entity.id
_entity.type
_entity.pdbx_description
1 polymer ?
#
loop_
_entity_poly.entity_id
_entity_poly.type
_entity_poly.pdbx_seq_one_letter_code
_entity_poly.pdbx_strand_id
1 'polypeptide(L)'
;MELSRLIAIVLLFGVISSVRGHGSLQYPPTRQYYCWENPSHRACPGGQSPLTYNWNEIGQYCGAGQNCPIVNDGQLCSGQNWHEGASYYDVIRDYQRTPINMGANTFIYHTTAEHQGSYEVYITKDSAPLDRPLRHDDLELVCTYTYGEGKPLIKEFPCNINVERTRSEQVVYINWRTAITANEQFMGCADVTIAIAGTNPTSPPQPTEEPESSVEPEASEQPKTSEEPETSEEPETSEEPEASEPPSPPHVEEEDIPAAQPAAPDSSVR
;
A
#
# COMPACT_ATOMS: atom_id res chain seq x y z
N MET A 1 -49.83 -5.45 -2.69
CA MET A 1 -48.57 -4.78 -3.03
C MET A 1 -47.52 -5.88 -3.02
N GLU A 2 -47.32 -6.47 -4.19
CA GLU A 2 -46.78 -7.81 -4.41
C GLU A 2 -45.39 -8.00 -3.78
N LEU A 3 -45.21 -9.12 -3.06
CA LEU A 3 -43.91 -9.59 -2.54
C LEU A 3 -42.81 -9.59 -3.61
N SER A 4 -43.21 -9.72 -4.88
CA SER A 4 -42.35 -9.60 -6.07
C SER A 4 -41.70 -8.22 -6.24
N ARG A 5 -42.28 -7.13 -5.74
CA ARG A 5 -41.66 -5.79 -5.75
C ARG A 5 -40.62 -5.63 -4.65
N LEU A 6 -40.76 -6.31 -3.51
CA LEU A 6 -39.74 -6.28 -2.44
C LEU A 6 -38.49 -7.07 -2.84
N ILE A 7 -38.64 -8.24 -3.48
CA ILE A 7 -37.50 -9.06 -3.93
C ILE A 7 -36.68 -8.32 -5.00
N ALA A 8 -37.33 -7.55 -5.88
CA ALA A 8 -36.64 -6.72 -6.87
C ALA A 8 -35.87 -5.54 -6.26
N ILE A 9 -36.33 -5.00 -5.12
CA ILE A 9 -35.63 -3.92 -4.39
C ILE A 9 -34.45 -4.48 -3.58
N VAL A 10 -34.58 -5.67 -2.99
CA VAL A 10 -33.49 -6.33 -2.24
C VAL A 10 -32.37 -6.81 -3.17
N LEU A 11 -32.67 -7.19 -4.42
CA LEU A 11 -31.65 -7.54 -5.42
C LEU A 11 -30.98 -6.33 -6.09
N LEU A 12 -31.52 -5.10 -5.94
CA LEU A 12 -30.94 -3.88 -6.50
C LEU A 12 -29.97 -3.17 -5.54
N PHE A 13 -29.96 -3.52 -4.25
CA PHE A 13 -28.85 -3.22 -3.33
C PHE A 13 -27.69 -4.20 -3.55
N GLY A 14 -27.32 -4.37 -4.82
CA GLY A 14 -26.11 -5.07 -5.20
C GLY A 14 -24.93 -4.40 -4.50
N VAL A 15 -24.27 -5.20 -3.66
CA VAL A 15 -23.07 -4.87 -2.89
C VAL A 15 -22.13 -4.04 -3.78
N ILE A 16 -22.04 -2.73 -3.53
CA ILE A 16 -20.97 -1.92 -4.09
C ILE A 16 -19.75 -2.27 -3.23
N SER A 17 -19.16 -3.43 -3.48
CA SER A 17 -17.86 -3.76 -2.92
C SER A 17 -16.90 -2.72 -3.45
N SER A 18 -16.44 -1.81 -2.59
CA SER A 18 -15.35 -0.91 -2.91
C SER A 18 -14.11 -1.77 -3.12
N VAL A 19 -13.87 -2.18 -4.37
CA VAL A 19 -12.62 -2.80 -4.78
C VAL A 19 -11.59 -1.68 -4.75
N ARG A 20 -10.67 -1.75 -3.80
CA ARG A 20 -9.59 -0.78 -3.62
C ARG A 20 -8.35 -1.30 -4.31
N GLY A 21 -7.65 -0.43 -5.01
CA GLY A 21 -6.31 -0.70 -5.48
C GLY A 21 -5.38 -0.89 -4.31
N HIS A 22 -4.35 -1.68 -4.52
CA HIS A 22 -3.34 -1.87 -3.50
C HIS A 22 -2.03 -2.16 -4.20
N GLY A 23 -1.02 -1.37 -3.91
CA GLY A 23 0.32 -1.63 -4.41
C GLY A 23 1.24 -0.45 -4.24
N SER A 24 2.50 -0.67 -4.58
CA SER A 24 3.52 0.36 -4.57
C SER A 24 4.64 0.04 -5.57
N LEU A 25 5.49 1.01 -5.84
CA LEU A 25 6.68 0.80 -6.65
C LEU A 25 7.68 -0.06 -5.87
N GLN A 26 7.97 -1.23 -6.44
CA GLN A 26 8.94 -2.21 -5.96
C GLN A 26 10.36 -1.86 -6.42
N TYR A 27 10.52 -1.36 -7.65
CA TYR A 27 11.82 -0.96 -8.17
C TYR A 27 11.75 0.32 -9.01
N PRO A 28 12.52 1.37 -8.66
CA PRO A 28 13.18 1.55 -7.37
C PRO A 28 12.14 1.55 -6.22
N PRO A 29 12.42 0.92 -5.07
CA PRO A 29 11.44 0.76 -4.01
C PRO A 29 11.05 2.11 -3.42
N THR A 30 9.75 2.35 -3.34
CA THR A 30 9.22 3.44 -2.51
C THR A 30 9.55 3.20 -1.04
N ARG A 31 9.59 4.25 -0.22
CA ARG A 31 9.91 4.19 1.22
C ARG A 31 9.05 3.17 1.97
N GLN A 32 7.76 3.11 1.66
CA GLN A 32 6.86 2.13 2.26
C GLN A 32 7.17 0.70 1.82
N TYR A 33 7.46 0.48 0.53
CA TYR A 33 7.85 -0.84 0.01
C TYR A 33 9.21 -1.28 0.57
N TYR A 34 10.18 -0.37 0.57
CA TYR A 34 11.49 -0.56 1.17
C TYR A 34 11.38 -0.99 2.63
N CYS A 35 10.52 -0.34 3.42
CA CYS A 35 10.35 -0.70 4.82
C CYS A 35 9.61 -2.01 5.05
N TRP A 36 8.69 -2.37 4.17
CA TRP A 36 8.08 -3.70 4.20
C TRP A 36 9.13 -4.80 3.98
N GLU A 37 10.07 -4.61 3.04
CA GLU A 37 11.17 -5.56 2.81
C GLU A 37 12.27 -5.47 3.88
N ASN A 38 12.44 -4.30 4.51
CA ASN A 38 13.53 -4.02 5.47
C ASN A 38 12.98 -3.48 6.80
N PRO A 39 12.12 -4.24 7.51
CA PRO A 39 11.38 -3.75 8.68
C PRO A 39 12.26 -3.34 9.86
N SER A 40 13.48 -3.87 9.94
CA SER A 40 14.46 -3.58 10.99
C SER A 40 15.40 -2.42 10.66
N HIS A 41 15.34 -1.87 9.44
CA HIS A 41 16.21 -0.78 9.04
C HIS A 41 15.91 0.49 9.84
N ARG A 42 16.94 1.28 10.18
CA ARG A 42 16.81 2.48 11.05
C ARG A 42 15.87 3.56 10.51
N ALA A 43 15.68 3.60 9.18
CA ALA A 43 14.79 4.53 8.50
C ALA A 43 13.33 4.04 8.44
N CYS A 44 13.04 2.87 9.02
CA CYS A 44 11.75 2.23 8.97
C CYS A 44 11.06 2.25 10.33
N PRO A 45 9.71 2.28 10.36
CA PRO A 45 8.96 2.43 11.59
C PRO A 45 8.93 1.16 12.45
N GLY A 46 9.67 0.11 12.04
CA GLY A 46 9.73 -1.18 12.72
C GLY A 46 8.76 -2.21 12.13
N GLY A 47 9.10 -3.49 12.27
CA GLY A 47 8.30 -4.59 11.76
C GLY A 47 6.89 -4.63 12.31
N GLN A 48 6.69 -4.29 13.59
CA GLN A 48 5.37 -4.31 14.24
C GLN A 48 4.49 -3.09 13.89
N SER A 49 5.01 -2.13 13.13
CA SER A 49 4.25 -0.94 12.75
C SER A 49 3.20 -1.28 11.69
N PRO A 50 1.92 -0.87 11.85
CA PRO A 50 0.91 -1.00 10.80
C PRO A 50 1.34 -0.41 9.46
N LEU A 51 2.14 0.66 9.46
CA LEU A 51 2.68 1.27 8.24
C LEU A 51 3.55 0.31 7.43
N THR A 52 4.29 -0.57 8.11
CA THR A 52 5.16 -1.55 7.47
C THR A 52 4.34 -2.66 6.81
N TYR A 53 3.25 -3.11 7.46
CA TYR A 53 2.38 -4.15 6.91
C TYR A 53 1.46 -3.64 5.80
N ASN A 54 0.97 -2.41 5.90
CA ASN A 54 0.05 -1.77 4.95
C ASN A 54 0.79 -0.92 3.90
N TRP A 55 1.98 -1.37 3.47
CA TRP A 55 2.83 -0.67 2.50
C TRP A 55 2.14 -0.41 1.15
N ASN A 56 1.13 -1.19 0.84
CA ASN A 56 0.36 -1.16 -0.40
C ASN A 56 -0.85 -0.20 -0.34
N GLU A 57 -1.09 0.47 0.78
CA GLU A 57 -2.25 1.36 1.02
C GLU A 57 -1.89 2.84 1.09
N ILE A 58 -0.63 3.22 0.86
CA ILE A 58 -0.22 4.62 0.93
C ILE A 58 -0.76 5.38 -0.27
N GLY A 59 -1.67 6.31 -0.01
CA GLY A 59 -2.45 6.95 -1.04
C GLY A 59 -3.65 7.71 -0.49
N GLN A 60 -4.55 8.09 -1.39
CA GLN A 60 -5.79 8.78 -1.04
C GLN A 60 -7.00 8.14 -1.71
N TYR A 61 -8.12 8.12 -0.98
CA TYR A 61 -9.43 7.74 -1.48
C TYR A 61 -10.42 8.90 -1.32
N CYS A 62 -11.08 9.27 -2.42
CA CYS A 62 -11.80 10.53 -2.55
C CYS A 62 -13.31 10.33 -2.79
N GLY A 63 -13.81 9.10 -2.63
CA GLY A 63 -15.23 8.76 -2.75
C GLY A 63 -15.67 8.40 -4.17
N ALA A 64 -16.65 7.50 -4.31
CA ALA A 64 -17.14 7.02 -5.59
C ALA A 64 -17.51 8.18 -6.55
N GLY A 65 -16.84 8.25 -7.72
CA GLY A 65 -17.14 9.20 -8.79
C GLY A 65 -16.57 10.62 -8.62
N GLN A 66 -15.78 10.89 -7.58
CA GLN A 66 -15.09 12.18 -7.43
C GLN A 66 -13.61 12.05 -7.81
N ASN A 67 -13.10 12.99 -8.60
CA ASN A 67 -11.65 13.10 -8.81
C ASN A 67 -10.96 13.48 -7.50
N CYS A 68 -9.85 12.82 -7.19
CA CYS A 68 -9.06 13.20 -6.04
C CYS A 68 -8.52 14.63 -6.14
N PRO A 69 -8.51 15.40 -5.03
CA PRO A 69 -7.83 16.67 -5.00
C PRO A 69 -6.33 16.48 -5.20
N ILE A 70 -5.66 17.58 -5.56
CA ILE A 70 -4.21 17.61 -5.59
C ILE A 70 -3.70 17.40 -4.16
N VAL A 71 -2.73 16.50 -4.00
CA VAL A 71 -2.08 16.23 -2.72
C VAL A 71 -1.43 17.50 -2.19
N ASN A 72 -1.58 17.84 -0.91
CA ASN A 72 -0.92 19.02 -0.36
C ASN A 72 0.60 18.91 -0.41
N ASP A 73 1.26 20.04 -0.61
CA ASP A 73 2.69 20.20 -0.39
C ASP A 73 3.11 19.65 0.98
N GLY A 74 4.21 18.90 0.99
CA GLY A 74 4.74 18.24 2.18
C GLY A 74 4.05 16.93 2.55
N GLN A 75 3.04 16.49 1.79
CA GLN A 75 2.31 15.23 2.02
C GLN A 75 2.38 14.27 0.82
N LEU A 76 3.37 14.48 -0.08
CA LEU A 76 3.51 13.70 -1.30
C LEU A 76 3.85 12.23 -0.98
N CYS A 77 4.82 11.99 -0.10
CA CYS A 77 5.31 10.64 0.19
C CYS A 77 4.36 9.84 1.08
N SER A 78 3.55 10.51 1.90
CA SER A 78 2.46 9.89 2.68
C SER A 78 1.14 9.74 1.92
N GLY A 79 1.09 10.24 0.69
CA GLY A 79 -0.11 10.24 -0.11
C GLY A 79 -1.28 10.98 0.55
N GLN A 80 -1.13 12.27 0.84
CA GLN A 80 -2.14 13.10 1.53
C GLN A 80 -2.31 12.77 3.03
N ASN A 81 -1.44 11.91 3.58
CA ASN A 81 -1.47 11.44 4.97
C ASN A 81 -2.82 10.84 5.37
N TRP A 82 -3.42 10.07 4.47
CA TRP A 82 -4.71 9.41 4.73
C TRP A 82 -4.55 8.24 5.71
N HIS A 83 -3.50 7.44 5.53
CA HIS A 83 -3.19 6.35 6.44
C HIS A 83 -2.53 6.89 7.71
N GLU A 84 -3.03 6.48 8.87
CA GLU A 84 -2.52 6.96 10.16
C GLU A 84 -1.01 6.72 10.26
N GLY A 85 -0.27 7.77 10.63
CA GLY A 85 1.19 7.75 10.76
C GLY A 85 1.97 7.88 9.45
N ALA A 86 1.32 7.89 8.28
CA ALA A 86 2.02 7.90 6.98
C ALA A 86 2.91 9.13 6.77
N SER A 87 2.65 10.25 7.48
CA SER A 87 3.54 11.42 7.54
C SER A 87 4.98 11.07 7.92
N TYR A 88 5.22 9.91 8.52
CA TYR A 88 6.54 9.33 8.71
C TYR A 88 7.36 9.33 7.41
N TYR A 89 6.75 8.90 6.30
CA TYR A 89 7.38 8.84 4.98
C TYR A 89 7.67 10.22 4.39
N ASP A 90 7.01 11.28 4.86
CA ASP A 90 7.31 12.67 4.47
C ASP A 90 8.48 13.26 5.24
N VAL A 91 8.93 12.66 6.35
CA VAL A 91 9.95 13.26 7.25
C VAL A 91 11.27 12.48 7.26
N ILE A 92 11.21 11.15 7.29
CA ILE A 92 12.44 10.33 7.34
C ILE A 92 13.15 10.34 5.98
N ARG A 93 14.48 10.29 5.98
CA ARG A 93 15.33 10.41 4.77
C ARG A 93 16.50 9.43 4.69
N ASP A 94 16.75 8.65 5.74
CA ASP A 94 17.91 7.77 5.86
C ASP A 94 17.76 6.45 5.08
N TYR A 95 16.92 6.42 4.04
CA TYR A 95 16.68 5.24 3.22
C TYR A 95 17.90 4.91 2.36
N GLN A 96 18.14 3.61 2.15
CA GLN A 96 19.12 3.20 1.15
C GLN A 96 18.66 3.67 -0.23
N ARG A 97 19.54 4.37 -0.94
CA ARG A 97 19.23 4.87 -2.28
C ARG A 97 19.51 3.81 -3.33
N THR A 98 18.57 3.65 -4.27
CA THR A 98 18.69 2.71 -5.39
C THR A 98 19.36 3.39 -6.60
N PRO A 99 20.43 2.83 -7.17
CA PRO A 99 21.01 3.35 -8.40
C PRO A 99 20.03 3.21 -9.58
N ILE A 100 19.85 4.29 -10.34
CA ILE A 100 19.12 4.31 -11.61
C ILE A 100 19.95 5.04 -12.68
N ASN A 101 19.55 4.92 -13.94
CA ASN A 101 20.25 5.51 -15.07
C ASN A 101 19.62 6.83 -15.51
N MET A 102 20.44 7.72 -16.08
CA MET A 102 19.95 8.71 -17.04
C MET A 102 19.42 7.98 -18.28
N GLY A 103 18.34 8.48 -18.89
CA GLY A 103 17.70 7.83 -20.03
C GLY A 103 16.91 6.59 -19.61
N ALA A 104 17.14 5.45 -20.28
CA ALA A 104 16.29 4.28 -20.17
C ALA A 104 16.40 3.55 -18.82
N ASN A 105 15.25 3.29 -18.20
CA ASN A 105 15.11 2.42 -17.03
C ASN A 105 13.89 1.50 -17.19
N THR A 106 13.92 0.37 -16.48
CA THR A 106 12.75 -0.49 -16.27
C THR A 106 12.35 -0.37 -14.80
N PHE A 107 11.11 0.06 -14.57
CA PHE A 107 10.53 0.18 -13.24
C PHE A 107 9.58 -0.98 -12.99
N ILE A 108 9.42 -1.37 -11.72
CA ILE A 108 8.57 -2.50 -11.32
C ILE A 108 7.57 -2.02 -10.29
N TYR A 109 6.28 -2.15 -10.60
CA TYR A 109 5.18 -1.86 -9.67
C TYR A 109 4.56 -3.17 -9.17
N HIS A 110 4.49 -3.35 -7.85
CA HIS A 110 3.87 -4.52 -7.22
C HIS A 110 2.49 -4.13 -6.69
N THR A 111 1.46 -4.78 -7.21
CA THR A 111 0.08 -4.70 -6.70
C THR A 111 -0.34 -5.97 -5.99
N THR A 112 -1.13 -5.83 -4.94
CA THR A 112 -1.86 -6.95 -4.32
C THR A 112 -3.34 -6.97 -4.72
N ALA A 113 -3.86 -5.84 -5.24
CA ALA A 113 -5.18 -5.74 -5.85
C ALA A 113 -5.08 -4.87 -7.12
N GLU A 114 -5.36 -5.46 -8.27
CA GLU A 114 -5.17 -4.85 -9.57
C GLU A 114 -6.32 -3.92 -9.97
N HIS A 115 -5.97 -2.77 -10.57
CA HIS A 115 -6.91 -1.85 -11.22
C HIS A 115 -6.28 -1.31 -12.51
N GLN A 116 -7.12 -1.03 -13.50
CA GLN A 116 -6.67 -0.24 -14.65
C GLN A 116 -6.21 1.15 -14.20
N GLY A 117 -5.19 1.70 -14.84
CA GLY A 117 -4.70 3.02 -14.47
C GLY A 117 -3.45 3.47 -15.22
N SER A 118 -2.91 4.57 -14.72
CA SER A 118 -1.66 5.15 -15.19
C SER A 118 -0.70 5.35 -14.03
N TYR A 119 0.57 5.02 -14.24
CA TYR A 119 1.66 5.44 -13.38
C TYR A 119 2.22 6.75 -13.91
N GLU A 120 2.08 7.81 -13.12
CA GLU A 120 2.78 9.07 -13.35
C GLU A 120 4.03 9.09 -12.48
N VAL A 121 5.18 9.11 -13.12
CA VAL A 121 6.49 9.10 -12.46
C VAL A 121 7.12 10.47 -12.62
N TYR A 122 7.41 11.07 -11.48
CA TYR A 122 8.09 12.33 -11.33
C TYR A 122 9.44 12.12 -10.67
N ILE A 123 10.33 13.09 -10.83
CA ILE A 123 11.62 13.11 -10.15
C ILE A 123 11.96 14.52 -9.70
N THR A 124 12.68 14.65 -8.60
CA THR A 124 13.13 15.94 -8.09
C THR A 124 14.00 16.69 -9.10
N LYS A 125 13.80 18.00 -9.21
CA LYS A 125 14.70 18.93 -9.91
C LYS A 125 16.01 19.06 -9.15
N ASP A 126 17.07 19.51 -9.81
CA ASP A 126 18.34 19.80 -9.13
C ASP A 126 18.20 20.89 -8.05
N SER A 127 17.30 21.85 -8.25
CA SER A 127 17.00 22.93 -7.31
C SER A 127 16.16 22.50 -6.09
N ALA A 128 15.63 21.28 -6.08
CA ALA A 128 14.79 20.79 -4.99
C ALA A 128 15.64 20.53 -3.73
N PRO A 129 15.31 21.12 -2.57
CA PRO A 129 15.93 20.76 -1.31
C PRO A 129 15.42 19.40 -0.83
N LEU A 130 16.34 18.46 -0.55
CA LEU A 130 15.99 17.11 -0.08
C LEU A 130 15.91 16.96 1.45
N ASP A 131 16.24 18.02 2.18
CA ASP A 131 16.24 18.09 3.65
C ASP A 131 14.89 18.51 4.26
N ARG A 132 13.86 18.70 3.42
CA ARG A 132 12.49 19.00 3.84
C ARG A 132 11.46 18.12 3.15
N PRO A 133 10.20 18.07 3.63
CA PRO A 133 9.08 17.49 2.88
C PRO A 133 8.98 18.08 1.47
N LEU A 134 8.75 17.22 0.47
CA LEU A 134 8.68 17.60 -0.93
C LEU A 134 7.41 18.38 -1.25
N ARG A 135 7.50 19.26 -2.24
CA ARG A 135 6.40 20.05 -2.82
C ARG A 135 6.23 19.68 -4.28
N HIS A 136 5.07 19.99 -4.86
CA HIS A 136 4.85 19.76 -6.30
C HIS A 136 5.87 20.51 -7.17
N ASP A 137 6.21 21.73 -6.80
CA ASP A 137 7.18 22.55 -7.54
C ASP A 137 8.61 22.00 -7.49
N ASP A 138 8.93 21.10 -6.56
CA ASP A 138 10.22 20.41 -6.49
C ASP A 138 10.36 19.34 -7.57
N LEU A 139 9.26 18.93 -8.21
CA LEU A 139 9.19 17.78 -9.10
C LEU A 139 9.00 18.17 -10.56
N GLU A 140 9.43 17.29 -11.45
CA GLU A 140 9.05 17.29 -12.87
C GLU A 140 8.65 15.88 -13.32
N LEU A 141 7.64 15.81 -14.20
CA LEU A 141 7.15 14.55 -14.76
C LEU A 141 8.16 14.02 -15.78
N VAL A 142 8.52 12.74 -15.68
CA VAL A 142 9.49 12.09 -16.59
C VAL A 142 8.90 10.91 -17.35
N CYS A 143 7.87 10.26 -16.81
CA CYS A 143 7.21 9.15 -17.47
C CYS A 143 5.72 9.08 -17.09
N THR A 144 4.90 8.75 -18.08
CA THR A 144 3.54 8.26 -17.86
C THR A 144 3.42 6.90 -18.53
N TYR A 145 3.03 5.88 -17.76
CA TYR A 145 2.76 4.55 -18.28
C TYR A 145 1.31 4.16 -18.00
N THR A 146 0.53 3.97 -19.05
CA THR A 146 -0.86 3.51 -18.96
C THR A 146 -0.93 2.04 -19.30
N TYR A 147 -1.64 1.26 -18.49
CA TYR A 147 -1.83 -0.17 -18.73
C TYR A 147 -3.31 -0.55 -18.63
N GLY A 148 -3.69 -1.55 -19.44
CA GLY A 148 -5.06 -2.06 -19.50
C GLY A 148 -5.30 -3.27 -18.59
N GLU A 149 -6.49 -3.85 -18.70
CA GLU A 149 -6.92 -5.06 -18.00
C GLU A 149 -6.00 -6.28 -18.22
N GLY A 150 -6.00 -7.20 -17.25
CA GLY A 150 -5.39 -8.53 -17.39
C GLY A 150 -3.86 -8.60 -17.24
N LYS A 151 -3.25 -7.65 -16.52
CA LYS A 151 -1.81 -7.65 -16.22
C LYS A 151 -1.48 -8.47 -14.97
N PRO A 152 -0.26 -9.02 -14.87
CA PRO A 152 0.21 -9.68 -13.65
C PRO A 152 0.32 -8.69 -12.48
N LEU A 153 0.25 -9.20 -11.25
CA LEU A 153 0.41 -8.43 -10.02
C LEU A 153 1.75 -7.66 -9.94
N ILE A 154 2.78 -8.15 -10.65
CA ILE A 154 4.06 -7.49 -10.83
C ILE A 154 4.10 -6.89 -12.24
N LYS A 155 4.17 -5.56 -12.34
CA LYS A 155 4.17 -4.82 -13.61
C LYS A 155 5.51 -4.16 -13.84
N GLU A 156 6.25 -4.70 -14.79
CA GLU A 156 7.40 -4.02 -15.37
C GLU A 156 6.93 -2.99 -16.40
N PHE A 157 7.53 -1.80 -16.38
CA PHE A 157 7.26 -0.76 -17.37
C PHE A 157 8.51 0.09 -17.67
N PRO A 158 8.68 0.53 -18.92
CA PRO A 158 9.78 1.41 -19.28
C PRO A 158 9.53 2.82 -18.74
N CYS A 159 10.56 3.43 -18.15
CA CYS A 159 10.56 4.80 -17.67
C CYS A 159 11.85 5.51 -18.09
N ASN A 160 11.73 6.54 -18.94
CA ASN A 160 12.90 7.26 -19.46
C ASN A 160 13.14 8.56 -18.69
N ILE A 161 14.27 8.67 -18.00
CA ILE A 161 14.70 9.88 -17.29
C ILE A 161 15.49 10.78 -18.27
N ASN A 162 14.76 11.53 -19.09
CA ASN A 162 15.34 12.39 -20.14
C ASN A 162 15.52 13.86 -19.72
N VAL A 163 15.64 14.08 -18.42
CA VAL A 163 15.84 15.40 -17.81
C VAL A 163 17.25 15.45 -17.24
N GLU A 164 18.08 16.39 -17.72
CA GLU A 164 19.48 16.48 -17.29
C GLU A 164 19.59 16.66 -15.77
N ARG A 165 20.64 16.06 -15.18
CA ARG A 165 20.91 16.10 -13.75
C ARG A 165 22.37 16.37 -13.46
N THR A 166 22.60 17.30 -12.55
CA THR A 166 23.91 17.67 -12.01
C THR A 166 24.07 17.23 -10.55
N ARG A 167 22.96 16.89 -9.87
CA ARG A 167 22.94 16.31 -8.53
C ARG A 167 22.64 14.81 -8.62
N SER A 168 23.48 13.96 -8.03
CA SER A 168 23.36 12.50 -8.15
C SER A 168 22.19 11.96 -7.33
N GLU A 169 22.03 12.42 -6.10
CA GLU A 169 20.94 12.03 -5.22
C GLU A 169 19.62 12.61 -5.74
N GLN A 170 18.58 11.81 -5.90
CA GLN A 170 17.27 12.28 -6.32
C GLN A 170 16.18 11.52 -5.55
N VAL A 171 14.95 12.05 -5.61
CA VAL A 171 13.76 11.32 -5.17
C VAL A 171 12.85 11.14 -6.37
N VAL A 172 12.48 9.90 -6.65
CA VAL A 172 11.40 9.57 -7.58
C VAL A 172 10.09 9.60 -6.80
N TYR A 173 9.09 10.29 -7.34
CA TYR A 173 7.72 10.28 -6.81
C TYR A 173 6.82 9.59 -7.83
N ILE A 174 6.07 8.59 -7.40
CA ILE A 174 5.09 7.90 -8.25
C ILE A 174 3.68 8.21 -7.77
N ASN A 175 2.76 8.41 -8.71
CA ASN A 175 1.32 8.44 -8.49
C ASN A 175 0.65 7.44 -9.45
N TRP A 176 0.15 6.35 -8.90
CA TRP A 176 -0.75 5.44 -9.60
C TRP A 176 -2.17 5.98 -9.52
N ARG A 177 -2.70 6.43 -10.66
CA ARG A 177 -4.09 6.88 -10.80
C ARG A 177 -4.94 5.77 -11.41
N THR A 178 -5.95 5.29 -10.69
CA THR A 178 -6.86 4.28 -11.23
C THR A 178 -7.81 4.90 -12.26
N ALA A 179 -7.97 4.26 -13.41
CA ALA A 179 -8.69 4.81 -14.57
C ALA A 179 -10.22 4.74 -14.41
N ILE A 180 -10.75 3.67 -13.81
CA ILE A 180 -12.20 3.43 -13.74
C ILE A 180 -12.84 4.32 -12.67
N THR A 181 -12.16 4.52 -11.55
CA THR A 181 -12.78 5.19 -10.40
C THR A 181 -12.27 6.62 -10.22
N ALA A 182 -11.07 6.96 -10.70
CA ALA A 182 -10.38 8.28 -10.61
C ALA A 182 -10.32 8.93 -9.21
N ASN A 183 -10.86 8.21 -8.24
CA ASN A 183 -11.08 8.59 -6.85
C ASN A 183 -10.14 7.85 -5.92
N GLU A 184 -9.20 7.09 -6.46
CA GLU A 184 -8.24 6.31 -5.72
C GLU A 184 -6.87 6.48 -6.38
N GLN A 185 -5.91 6.88 -5.55
CA GLN A 185 -4.55 7.10 -5.98
C GLN A 185 -3.60 6.47 -4.96
N PHE A 186 -2.54 5.84 -5.46
CA PHE A 186 -1.47 5.28 -4.63
C PHE A 186 -0.17 6.00 -4.93
N MET A 187 0.50 6.47 -3.88
CA MET A 187 1.63 7.36 -4.03
C MET A 187 2.79 6.95 -3.14
N GLY A 188 3.99 7.27 -3.57
CA GLY A 188 5.17 7.01 -2.78
C GLY A 188 6.40 7.70 -3.33
N CYS A 189 7.39 7.84 -2.45
CA CYS A 189 8.70 8.38 -2.79
C CYS A 189 9.72 7.25 -2.77
N ALA A 190 10.58 7.14 -3.78
CA ALA A 190 11.72 6.24 -3.83
C ALA A 190 13.01 7.08 -3.84
N ASP A 191 13.90 6.83 -2.90
CA ASP A 191 15.20 7.51 -2.83
C ASP A 191 16.18 6.85 -3.79
N VAL A 192 16.78 7.62 -4.71
CA VAL A 192 17.60 7.07 -5.80
C VAL A 192 18.93 7.83 -5.94
N THR A 193 19.88 7.19 -6.59
CA THR A 193 21.09 7.83 -7.10
C THR A 193 21.15 7.68 -8.60
N ILE A 194 21.47 8.77 -9.30
CA ILE A 194 21.68 8.79 -10.74
C ILE A 194 23.18 8.81 -11.01
N ALA A 195 23.64 7.92 -11.89
CA ALA A 195 24.99 7.98 -12.42
C ALA A 195 25.12 9.21 -13.34
N ILE A 196 25.86 10.23 -12.89
CA ILE A 196 26.16 11.42 -13.69
C ILE A 196 27.48 11.16 -14.43
N ALA A 197 27.51 11.41 -15.74
CA ALA A 197 28.73 11.30 -16.53
C ALA A 197 29.85 12.16 -15.91
N GLY A 198 30.95 11.53 -15.51
CA GLY A 198 32.08 12.17 -14.81
C GLY A 198 32.15 11.92 -13.30
N THR A 199 31.12 11.31 -12.70
CA THR A 199 31.18 10.73 -11.36
C THR A 199 31.32 9.21 -11.50
N ASN A 200 32.37 8.60 -10.95
CA ASN A 200 32.48 7.15 -10.91
C ASN A 200 31.34 6.62 -10.02
N PRO A 201 30.40 5.82 -10.54
CA PRO A 201 29.40 5.20 -9.68
C PRO A 201 30.09 4.18 -8.77
N THR A 202 29.76 4.21 -7.48
CA THR A 202 29.93 3.03 -6.64
C THR A 202 29.07 1.94 -7.27
N SER A 203 29.71 0.86 -7.71
CA SER A 203 29.04 -0.28 -8.32
C SER A 203 27.85 -0.75 -7.46
N PRO A 204 26.79 -1.29 -8.08
CA PRO A 204 25.75 -2.00 -7.34
C PRO A 204 26.42 -3.06 -6.44
N PRO A 205 25.90 -3.33 -5.23
CA PRO A 205 26.38 -4.45 -4.46
C PRO A 205 26.20 -5.72 -5.31
N GLN A 206 27.32 -6.37 -5.62
CA GLN A 206 27.31 -7.72 -6.16
C GLN A 206 26.59 -8.64 -5.15
N PRO A 207 25.81 -9.64 -5.58
CA PRO A 207 25.27 -10.63 -4.66
C PRO A 207 26.42 -11.16 -3.80
N THR A 208 26.29 -11.02 -2.48
CA THR A 208 27.22 -11.66 -1.55
C THR A 208 27.03 -13.15 -1.75
N GLU A 209 28.05 -13.83 -2.26
CA GLU A 209 28.05 -15.30 -2.25
C GLU A 209 27.88 -15.73 -0.80
N GLU A 210 26.80 -16.48 -0.58
CA GLU A 210 26.48 -17.15 0.68
C GLU A 210 27.69 -18.03 1.05
N PRO A 211 28.28 -17.90 2.26
CA PRO A 211 29.38 -18.77 2.62
C PRO A 211 28.85 -20.20 2.72
N GLU A 212 29.39 -21.09 1.88
CA GLU A 212 29.16 -22.53 1.98
C GLU A 212 29.42 -22.97 3.43
N SER A 213 28.36 -23.39 4.10
CA SER A 213 28.41 -23.98 5.44
C SER A 213 29.05 -25.36 5.35
N SER A 214 30.37 -25.40 5.40
CA SER A 214 31.14 -26.59 5.76
C SER A 214 31.47 -26.49 7.24
N VAL A 215 30.84 -27.34 8.06
CA VAL A 215 31.47 -28.37 8.91
C VAL A 215 30.35 -29.11 9.67
N GLU A 216 30.14 -30.37 9.32
CA GLU A 216 29.46 -31.39 10.11
C GLU A 216 30.45 -31.96 11.15
N PRO A 217 30.09 -32.09 12.44
CA PRO A 217 30.81 -33.00 13.33
C PRO A 217 30.05 -34.32 13.48
N GLU A 218 30.82 -35.39 13.27
CA GLU A 218 30.47 -36.79 13.35
C GLU A 218 29.83 -37.22 14.68
N ALA A 219 29.07 -38.30 14.57
CA ALA A 219 28.48 -39.10 15.62
C ALA A 219 29.48 -39.53 16.72
N SER A 220 29.03 -39.50 17.97
CA SER A 220 29.62 -40.30 19.05
C SER A 220 28.53 -40.86 19.97
N GLU A 221 28.33 -42.16 19.79
CA GLU A 221 27.88 -43.23 20.69
C GLU A 221 27.01 -42.98 21.94
N GLN A 222 25.93 -43.76 21.98
CA GLN A 222 25.01 -44.07 23.07
C GLN A 222 25.69 -44.80 24.25
N PRO A 223 25.08 -44.78 25.46
CA PRO A 223 24.78 -46.07 26.08
C PRO A 223 23.32 -46.21 26.59
N LYS A 224 22.77 -47.42 26.40
CA LYS A 224 21.55 -47.98 27.02
C LYS A 224 21.76 -48.09 28.55
N THR A 225 20.79 -48.19 29.48
CA THR A 225 19.47 -48.86 29.57
C THR A 225 18.84 -48.47 30.93
N SER A 226 17.61 -48.96 31.21
CA SER A 226 16.85 -49.01 32.49
C SER A 226 15.78 -47.92 32.60
N GLU A 227 14.49 -48.19 32.79
CA GLU A 227 13.69 -49.41 33.00
C GLU A 227 12.22 -49.01 32.79
N GLU A 228 11.40 -49.94 32.30
CA GLU A 228 9.94 -49.85 32.23
C GLU A 228 9.33 -49.98 33.64
N PRO A 229 8.10 -49.47 33.88
CA PRO A 229 7.03 -50.45 33.93
C PRO A 229 5.73 -50.02 33.24
N GLU A 230 4.97 -51.06 32.92
CA GLU A 230 3.73 -51.11 32.16
C GLU A 230 2.49 -50.45 32.79
N THR A 231 1.56 -50.17 31.86
CA THR A 231 0.09 -50.36 31.87
C THR A 231 -0.84 -49.55 32.79
N SER A 232 -1.98 -49.21 32.15
CA SER A 232 -3.33 -48.88 32.66
C SER A 232 -3.72 -47.43 32.34
N GLU A 233 -4.83 -47.08 31.71
CA GLU A 233 -5.97 -47.74 31.07
C GLU A 233 -6.63 -46.66 30.16
N GLU A 234 -7.29 -47.07 29.09
CA GLU A 234 -8.25 -46.23 28.33
C GLU A 234 -9.41 -45.76 29.24
N PRO A 235 -10.04 -44.62 28.92
CA PRO A 235 -11.44 -44.80 28.51
C PRO A 235 -11.85 -43.98 27.29
N GLU A 236 -12.86 -44.54 26.63
CA GLU A 236 -13.53 -44.10 25.42
C GLU A 236 -14.24 -42.73 25.52
N THR A 237 -14.33 -42.09 24.35
CA THR A 237 -15.42 -41.26 23.80
C THR A 237 -16.35 -40.47 24.74
N SER A 238 -16.44 -39.14 24.52
CA SER A 238 -17.71 -38.42 24.58
C SER A 238 -17.61 -37.03 23.91
N GLU A 239 -18.37 -36.87 22.83
CA GLU A 239 -19.14 -35.71 22.38
C GLU A 239 -18.48 -34.42 21.82
N GLU A 240 -18.83 -34.20 20.56
CA GLU A 240 -18.77 -32.99 19.73
C GLU A 240 -19.69 -31.88 20.28
N PRO A 241 -19.27 -30.61 20.36
CA PRO A 241 -20.20 -29.54 20.70
C PRO A 241 -20.93 -29.04 19.44
N GLU A 242 -22.26 -29.17 19.46
CA GLU A 242 -23.17 -28.56 18.49
C GLU A 242 -23.04 -27.03 18.46
N ALA A 243 -23.21 -26.50 17.24
CA ALA A 243 -23.27 -25.08 16.94
C ALA A 243 -24.40 -24.38 17.69
N SER A 244 -24.06 -23.31 18.40
CA SER A 244 -25.02 -22.43 19.06
C SER A 244 -25.66 -21.47 18.04
N GLU A 245 -26.98 -21.44 17.98
CA GLU A 245 -27.75 -20.46 17.21
C GLU A 245 -27.44 -19.01 17.63
N PRO A 246 -27.51 -18.03 16.70
CA PRO A 246 -27.37 -16.61 17.06
C PRO A 246 -28.61 -16.08 17.80
N PRO A 247 -28.44 -15.10 18.72
CA PRO A 247 -29.55 -14.56 19.49
C PRO A 247 -30.48 -13.69 18.63
N SER A 248 -31.77 -13.75 18.96
CA SER A 248 -32.82 -12.88 18.40
C SER A 248 -32.59 -11.40 18.75
N PRO A 249 -32.95 -10.45 17.88
CA PRO A 249 -32.83 -9.02 18.18
C PRO A 249 -33.85 -8.57 19.23
N PRO A 250 -33.54 -7.53 20.03
CA PRO A 250 -34.46 -7.01 21.04
C PRO A 250 -35.67 -6.31 20.40
N HIS A 251 -36.82 -6.50 21.04
CA HIS A 251 -38.08 -5.84 20.74
C HIS A 251 -37.95 -4.34 21.08
N VAL A 252 -38.10 -3.47 20.07
CA VAL A 252 -38.21 -2.03 20.28
C VAL A 252 -39.69 -1.70 20.40
N GLU A 253 -40.11 -1.22 21.58
CA GLU A 253 -41.42 -0.61 21.77
C GLU A 253 -41.50 0.68 20.93
N GLU A 254 -42.56 0.80 20.15
CA GLU A 254 -42.89 1.98 19.34
C GLU A 254 -43.21 3.16 20.28
N GLU A 255 -42.32 4.16 20.36
CA GLU A 255 -42.68 5.46 20.92
C GLU A 255 -43.40 6.32 19.86
N ASP A 256 -44.59 6.77 20.23
CA ASP A 256 -45.46 7.68 19.49
C ASP A 256 -44.73 8.97 19.05
N ILE A 257 -44.58 9.16 17.74
CA ILE A 257 -44.13 10.43 17.15
C ILE A 257 -45.36 11.35 16.98
N PRO A 258 -45.42 12.54 17.60
CA PRO A 258 -46.54 13.45 17.41
C PRO A 258 -46.50 14.08 16.00
N ALA A 259 -47.70 14.19 15.41
CA ALA A 259 -47.93 14.72 14.07
C ALA A 259 -47.37 16.13 13.84
N ALA A 260 -46.69 16.32 12.71
CA ALA A 260 -46.22 17.62 12.24
C ALA A 260 -47.41 18.53 11.86
N GLN A 261 -47.42 19.75 12.41
CA GLN A 261 -48.34 20.83 12.00
C GLN A 261 -47.95 21.37 10.61
N PRO A 262 -48.92 21.73 9.75
CA PRO A 262 -48.63 22.39 8.48
C PRO A 262 -48.22 23.85 8.68
N ALA A 263 -47.15 24.26 8.00
CA ALA A 263 -46.70 25.65 7.93
C ALA A 263 -47.67 26.53 7.14
N ALA A 264 -47.94 27.74 7.65
CA ALA A 264 -48.74 28.78 7.00
C ALA A 264 -47.97 29.46 5.84
N PRO A 265 -48.66 29.96 4.80
CA PRO A 265 -48.01 30.55 3.63
C PRO A 265 -47.46 31.96 3.90
N ASP A 266 -46.27 32.20 3.36
CA ASP A 266 -45.58 33.48 3.31
C ASP A 266 -46.36 34.49 2.44
N SER A 267 -46.57 35.68 2.98
CA SER A 267 -47.17 36.81 2.26
C SER A 267 -46.30 38.04 2.44
N SER A 268 -45.37 38.24 1.51
CA SER A 268 -44.80 39.57 1.26
C SER A 268 -44.35 39.73 -0.20
N VAL A 269 -45.28 40.23 -1.01
CA VAL A 269 -44.97 41.04 -2.20
C VAL A 269 -45.65 42.38 -1.99
N ARG A 270 -44.86 43.41 -1.69
CA ARG A 270 -44.99 44.78 -2.20
C ARG A 270 -43.74 45.59 -1.86
#